data_AF-A0A4R8IPB6-F1
#
_entry.id   AF-A0A4R8IPB6-F1
#
_cell.length_a   1.000
_cell.length_b   1.000
_cell.length_c   1.000
_cell.angle_alpha   90.00
_cell.angle_beta   90.00
_cell.angle_gamma   90.00
#
_symmetry.space_group_name_H-M   'P 1'
#
loop_
_entity.id
_entity.type
_entity.pdbx_description
1 polymer ?
#
loop_
_entity_poly.entity_id
_entity_poly.type
_entity_poly.pdbx_seq_one_letter_code
_entity_poly.pdbx_strand_id
1 'polypeptide(L)'
;MSSSLPSLLLYPQDPDYRPADTGTLIASLQDAGLIGESVDDLPGQRYAAGPSFLQHISFLGCSPAVEFEPEVPGSEQFCHAGILYSGHLQFRGGPQQVQVHCRQCRHRETDWAALIDAWRADPQNHRYICPECGAESHATDLNWRKTGAFAHLFIELYNIYPHEAVPTDGILKRLREATGVDWKYIYVR
;
A
#
# COMPACT_ATOMS: atom_id res chain seq x y z
N MET A 1 -11.28 -5.73 7.72
CA MET A 1 -12.26 -4.81 7.09
C MET A 1 -11.45 -3.77 6.33
N SER A 2 -11.66 -3.66 5.02
CA SER A 2 -10.95 -2.66 4.21
C SER A 2 -11.48 -1.29 4.60
N SER A 3 -10.61 -0.37 5.04
CA SER A 3 -10.98 1.03 5.21
C SER A 3 -11.47 1.56 3.86
N SER A 4 -12.62 2.26 3.88
CA SER A 4 -13.25 2.88 2.71
C SER A 4 -12.63 4.23 2.34
N LEU A 5 -11.55 4.61 3.03
CA LEU A 5 -10.89 5.88 2.84
C LEU A 5 -9.88 5.79 1.69
N PRO A 6 -9.80 6.84 0.85
CA PRO A 6 -8.75 6.93 -0.15
C PRO A 6 -7.40 6.91 0.55
N SER A 7 -6.54 6.00 0.12
CA SER A 7 -5.27 5.74 0.78
C SER A 7 -4.14 5.57 -0.23
N LEU A 8 -2.99 6.16 0.08
CA LEU A 8 -1.71 5.83 -0.54
C LEU A 8 -1.07 4.71 0.27
N LEU A 9 -0.88 3.54 -0.34
CA LEU A 9 -0.24 2.40 0.31
C LEU A 9 1.22 2.32 -0.10
N LEU A 10 2.13 2.22 0.87
CA LEU A 10 3.52 1.80 0.64
C LEU A 10 3.64 0.31 1.00
N TYR A 11 4.34 -0.45 0.18
CA TYR A 11 4.50 -1.89 0.38
C TYR A 11 5.87 -2.38 -0.13
N PRO A 12 6.44 -3.43 0.49
CA PRO A 12 7.60 -4.13 -0.03
C PRO A 12 7.40 -4.63 -1.46
N GLN A 13 8.39 -4.44 -2.34
CA GLN A 13 8.34 -4.99 -3.69
C GLN A 13 8.35 -6.53 -3.69
N ASP A 14 9.06 -7.12 -2.74
CA ASP A 14 9.06 -8.56 -2.49
C ASP A 14 7.77 -8.93 -1.72
N PRO A 15 6.83 -9.68 -2.34
CA PRO A 15 5.57 -10.03 -1.70
C PRO A 15 5.76 -10.92 -0.47
N ASP A 16 6.84 -11.68 -0.40
CA ASP A 16 7.12 -12.62 0.70
C ASP A 16 7.88 -11.96 1.87
N TYR A 17 8.27 -10.69 1.73
CA TYR A 17 8.93 -9.95 2.80
C TYR A 17 8.06 -9.92 4.07
N ARG A 18 8.67 -10.30 5.19
CA ARG A 18 8.08 -10.25 6.52
C ARG A 18 9.04 -9.52 7.44
N PRO A 19 8.61 -8.43 8.11
CA PRO A 19 9.44 -7.83 9.14
C PRO A 19 9.62 -8.83 10.29
N ALA A 20 10.82 -8.91 10.86
CA ALA A 20 11.05 -9.70 12.07
C ALA A 20 10.25 -9.14 13.26
N ASP A 21 10.10 -7.82 13.29
CA ASP A 21 9.30 -7.06 14.25
C ASP A 21 8.77 -5.79 13.58
N THR A 22 7.48 -5.49 13.76
CA THR A 22 6.89 -4.24 13.26
C THR A 22 7.30 -3.03 14.10
N GLY A 23 7.66 -3.21 15.37
CA GLY A 23 8.09 -2.14 16.26
C GLY A 23 9.33 -1.40 15.76
N THR A 24 10.32 -2.14 15.26
CA THR A 24 11.55 -1.55 14.66
C THR A 24 11.23 -0.69 13.44
N LEU A 25 10.30 -1.14 12.59
CA LEU A 25 9.84 -0.34 11.46
C LEU A 25 9.12 0.93 11.93
N ILE A 26 8.18 0.79 12.88
CA ILE A 26 7.44 1.92 13.46
C ILE A 26 8.41 2.96 14.03
N ALA A 27 9.39 2.53 14.83
CA ALA A 27 10.41 3.40 15.40
C ALA A 27 11.22 4.11 14.30
N SER A 28 11.59 3.40 13.22
CA SER A 28 12.28 4.02 12.08
C SER A 28 11.42 5.05 11.35
N LEU A 29 10.11 4.86 11.27
CA LEU A 29 9.18 5.81 10.64
C LEU A 29 8.93 7.03 11.52
N GLN A 30 8.91 6.84 12.84
CA GLN A 30 8.83 7.92 13.83
C GLN A 30 10.11 8.76 13.85
N ASP A 31 11.28 8.13 13.86
CA ASP A 31 12.58 8.81 13.76
C ASP A 31 12.70 9.62 12.47
N ALA A 32 12.17 9.09 11.36
CA ALA A 32 12.09 9.82 10.10
C ALA A 32 11.14 11.03 10.15
N GLY A 33 10.23 11.08 11.12
CA GLY A 33 9.13 12.03 11.17
C GLY A 33 8.06 11.79 10.10
N LEU A 34 7.94 10.58 9.55
CA LEU A 34 6.80 10.23 8.68
C LEU A 34 5.54 10.04 9.52
N ILE A 35 5.64 9.31 10.64
CA ILE A 35 4.50 9.08 11.55
C ILE A 35 4.79 9.68 12.92
N GLY A 36 3.74 10.08 13.62
CA GLY A 36 3.80 10.65 14.97
C GLY A 36 3.39 9.65 16.06
N GLU A 37 2.66 10.16 17.04
CA GLU A 37 2.13 9.38 18.16
C GLU A 37 1.01 8.44 17.71
N SER A 38 0.74 7.39 18.50
CA SER A 38 -0.39 6.50 18.26
C SER A 38 -1.71 7.25 18.47
N VAL A 39 -2.72 6.91 17.66
CA VAL A 39 -4.08 7.46 17.78
C VAL A 39 -5.00 6.35 18.27
N ASP A 40 -5.16 6.27 19.58
CA ASP A 40 -5.84 5.16 20.25
C ASP A 40 -7.35 5.14 20.01
N ASP A 41 -7.94 6.29 19.64
CA ASP A 41 -9.37 6.42 19.33
C ASP A 41 -9.75 5.84 17.95
N LEU A 42 -8.77 5.42 17.14
CA LEU A 42 -8.99 4.84 15.82
C LEU A 42 -8.75 3.32 15.81
N PRO A 43 -9.43 2.57 14.92
CA PRO A 43 -9.28 1.13 14.85
C PRO A 43 -7.91 0.71 14.28
N GLY A 44 -7.28 -0.27 14.93
CA GLY A 44 -6.01 -0.87 14.49
C GLY A 44 -4.77 -0.06 14.90
N GLN A 45 -3.62 -0.34 14.28
CA GLN A 45 -2.39 0.41 14.54
C GLN A 45 -2.42 1.69 13.71
N ARG A 46 -2.72 2.81 14.38
CA ARG A 46 -2.94 4.14 13.79
C ARG A 46 -2.02 5.16 14.41
N TYR A 47 -1.53 6.09 13.59
CA TYR A 47 -0.57 7.11 13.99
C TYR A 47 -0.90 8.44 13.34
N ALA A 48 -0.70 9.53 14.07
CA ALA A 48 -0.76 10.87 13.49
C ALA A 48 0.30 11.03 12.39
N ALA A 49 0.12 12.01 11.50
CA ALA A 49 1.21 12.40 10.61
C ALA A 49 2.38 12.98 11.42
N GLY A 50 3.61 12.58 11.07
CA GLY A 50 4.81 13.07 11.74
C GLY A 50 5.19 14.50 11.30
N PRO A 51 6.09 15.16 12.05
CA PRO A 51 6.49 16.54 11.79
C PRO A 51 7.22 16.74 10.44
N SER A 52 7.74 15.66 9.85
CA SER A 52 8.40 15.67 8.53
C SER A 52 7.55 15.01 7.44
N PHE A 53 6.25 14.79 7.67
CA PHE A 53 5.37 14.11 6.72
C PHE A 53 5.42 14.71 5.31
N LEU A 54 5.32 16.04 5.21
CA LEU A 54 5.36 16.77 3.94
C LEU A 54 6.74 16.74 3.24
N GLN A 55 7.81 16.32 3.94
CA GLN A 55 9.12 16.08 3.34
C GLN A 55 9.21 14.69 2.69
N HIS A 56 8.40 13.75 3.18
CA HIS A 56 8.34 12.37 2.70
C HIS A 56 7.25 12.15 1.66
N ILE A 57 6.20 12.96 1.70
CA ILE A 57 5.03 12.88 0.83
C ILE A 57 4.87 14.22 0.11
N SER A 58 5.15 14.24 -1.19
CA SER A 58 5.00 15.42 -2.04
C SER A 58 3.58 15.54 -2.55
N PHE A 59 2.88 16.58 -2.15
CA PHE A 59 1.56 16.91 -2.67
C PHE A 59 1.67 17.70 -3.99
N LEU A 60 0.93 17.24 -4.99
CA LEU A 60 0.91 17.77 -6.35
C LEU A 60 -0.25 18.76 -6.47
N GLY A 61 0.04 20.06 -6.34
CA GLY A 61 -0.94 21.12 -6.44
C GLY A 61 -0.49 22.39 -5.72
N CYS A 62 -1.14 23.53 -6.02
CA CYS A 62 -0.69 24.82 -5.51
C CYS A 62 -1.08 25.11 -4.05
N SER A 63 -2.00 24.35 -3.45
CA SER A 63 -2.43 24.50 -2.04
C SER A 63 -3.38 23.36 -1.63
N PRO A 64 -2.89 22.16 -1.30
CA PRO A 64 -3.74 21.11 -0.76
C PRO A 64 -4.09 21.44 0.70
N ALA A 65 -5.39 21.49 1.02
CA ALA A 65 -5.86 21.60 2.39
C ALA A 65 -5.75 20.22 3.05
N VAL A 66 -4.55 19.90 3.55
CA VAL A 66 -4.30 18.64 4.27
C VAL A 66 -4.60 18.88 5.74
N GLU A 67 -5.67 18.25 6.22
CA GLU A 67 -6.02 18.25 7.64
C GLU A 67 -5.19 17.18 8.35
N PHE A 68 -4.41 17.58 9.36
CA PHE A 68 -3.57 16.65 10.14
C PHE A 68 -4.13 16.31 11.52
N GLU A 69 -5.22 16.96 11.90
CA GLU A 69 -5.92 16.74 13.15
C GLU A 69 -7.38 16.39 12.87
N PRO A 70 -7.98 15.50 13.67
CA PRO A 70 -9.40 15.20 13.54
C PRO A 70 -10.24 16.38 14.02
N GLU A 71 -11.28 16.76 13.26
CA GLU A 71 -12.24 17.80 13.69
C GLU A 71 -13.02 17.40 14.95
N VAL A 72 -13.27 16.10 15.12
CA VAL A 72 -13.96 15.52 16.27
C VAL A 72 -13.25 14.23 16.73
N PRO A 73 -13.19 13.94 18.05
CA PRO A 73 -12.59 12.71 18.55
C PRO A 73 -13.16 11.46 17.88
N GLY A 74 -12.29 10.54 17.46
CA GLY A 74 -12.65 9.32 16.74
C GLY A 74 -12.96 9.49 15.25
N SER A 75 -12.90 10.71 14.69
CA SER A 75 -13.02 10.90 13.24
C SER A 75 -11.80 10.36 12.50
N GLU A 76 -12.01 9.56 11.44
CA GLU A 76 -10.93 9.16 10.53
C GLU A 76 -10.69 10.16 9.38
N GLN A 77 -11.44 11.27 9.33
CA GLN A 77 -11.39 12.27 8.23
C GLN A 77 -10.26 13.28 8.39
N PHE A 78 -9.02 12.79 8.52
CA PHE A 78 -7.80 13.57 8.53
C PHE A 78 -6.63 12.73 8.02
N CYS A 79 -5.54 13.35 7.61
CA CYS A 79 -4.35 12.65 7.15
C CYS A 79 -3.63 11.98 8.32
N HIS A 80 -3.57 10.65 8.27
CA HIS A 80 -2.94 9.83 9.29
C HIS A 80 -2.36 8.56 8.66
N ALA A 81 -1.57 7.83 9.42
CA ALA A 81 -0.93 6.61 8.98
C ALA A 81 -1.49 5.38 9.68
N GLY A 82 -1.46 4.25 9.00
CA GLY A 82 -1.74 2.92 9.54
C GLY A 82 -0.64 1.94 9.20
N ILE A 83 -0.39 1.00 10.10
CA ILE A 83 0.51 -0.13 9.85
C ILE A 83 -0.34 -1.40 9.84
N LEU A 84 -0.44 -2.04 8.68
CA LEU A 84 -1.15 -3.29 8.51
C LEU A 84 -0.15 -4.41 8.23
N TYR A 85 -0.06 -5.35 9.16
CA TYR A 85 0.68 -6.60 8.98
C TYR A 85 -0.25 -7.80 9.07
N SER A 86 -0.05 -8.77 8.18
CA SER A 86 -0.78 -10.04 8.17
C SER A 86 0.17 -11.22 7.98
N GLY A 87 -0.06 -12.29 8.75
CA GLY A 87 0.67 -13.55 8.58
C GLY A 87 0.42 -14.24 7.23
N HIS A 88 -0.63 -13.82 6.51
CA HIS A 88 -1.01 -14.31 5.19
C HIS A 88 -0.87 -13.19 4.15
N LEU A 89 -0.42 -13.56 2.95
CA LEU A 89 -0.23 -12.62 1.86
C LEU A 89 -1.58 -11.95 1.54
N GLN A 90 -1.61 -10.62 1.47
CA GLN A 90 -2.82 -9.87 1.17
C GLN A 90 -2.72 -9.24 -0.21
N PHE A 91 -3.83 -9.26 -0.95
CA PHE A 91 -4.00 -8.41 -2.11
C PHE A 91 -4.70 -7.10 -1.71
N ARG A 92 -4.13 -5.97 -2.11
CA ARG A 92 -4.78 -4.64 -2.02
C ARG A 92 -4.84 -4.05 -3.42
N GLY A 93 -6.03 -3.61 -3.83
CA GLY A 93 -6.32 -2.99 -5.11
C GLY A 93 -7.72 -2.39 -5.08
N GLY A 94 -7.95 -1.31 -5.82
CA GLY A 94 -9.23 -0.59 -5.80
C GLY A 94 -10.32 -1.32 -6.59
N PRO A 95 -11.60 -1.25 -6.18
CA PRO A 95 -12.69 -2.03 -6.80
C PRO A 95 -13.02 -1.63 -8.25
N GLN A 96 -12.59 -0.47 -8.73
CA GLN A 96 -13.04 0.07 -10.03
C GLN A 96 -12.01 0.00 -11.16
N GLN A 97 -10.70 -0.04 -10.88
CA GLN A 97 -9.71 0.13 -11.95
C GLN A 97 -8.35 -0.53 -11.66
N VAL A 98 -8.35 -1.82 -11.38
CA VAL A 98 -7.11 -2.59 -11.38
C VAL A 98 -6.68 -2.89 -12.82
N GLN A 99 -5.44 -2.55 -13.13
CA GLN A 99 -4.78 -2.81 -14.39
C GLN A 99 -3.73 -3.90 -14.20
N VAL A 100 -4.05 -5.10 -14.68
CA VAL A 100 -3.16 -6.26 -14.60
C VAL A 100 -2.77 -6.71 -16.01
N HIS A 101 -1.48 -6.90 -16.22
CA HIS A 101 -0.93 -7.31 -17.50
C HIS A 101 0.01 -8.49 -17.35
N CYS A 102 -0.06 -9.41 -18.31
CA CYS A 102 0.95 -10.47 -18.47
C CYS A 102 2.33 -9.84 -18.66
N ARG A 103 3.36 -10.35 -17.96
CA ARG A 103 4.73 -9.83 -18.13
C ARG A 103 5.39 -10.26 -19.44
N GLN A 104 4.91 -11.32 -20.06
CA GLN A 104 5.50 -11.88 -21.29
C GLN A 104 5.01 -11.14 -22.54
N CYS A 105 3.70 -11.15 -22.81
CA CYS A 105 3.14 -10.52 -24.01
C CYS A 105 2.50 -9.14 -23.77
N ARG A 106 2.36 -8.70 -22.51
CA ARG A 106 1.61 -7.50 -22.11
C ARG A 106 0.11 -7.56 -22.37
N HIS A 107 -0.45 -8.75 -22.61
CA HIS A 107 -1.90 -8.96 -22.61
C HIS A 107 -2.51 -8.36 -21.34
N ARG A 108 -3.60 -7.61 -21.49
CA ARG A 108 -4.32 -7.03 -20.36
C ARG A 108 -5.39 -8.01 -19.90
N GLU A 109 -5.29 -8.45 -18.66
CA GLU A 109 -6.35 -9.25 -18.03
C GLU A 109 -7.52 -8.33 -17.65
N THR A 110 -8.70 -8.64 -18.16
CA THR A 110 -9.91 -7.83 -17.96
C THR A 110 -10.72 -8.31 -16.77
N ASP A 111 -10.68 -9.61 -16.45
CA ASP A 111 -11.37 -10.20 -15.30
C ASP A 111 -10.41 -10.40 -14.12
N TRP A 112 -9.81 -9.28 -13.70
CA TRP A 112 -8.88 -9.27 -12.57
C TRP A 112 -9.55 -9.67 -11.25
N ALA A 113 -10.87 -9.44 -11.12
CA ALA A 113 -11.61 -9.80 -9.93
C ALA A 113 -11.70 -11.33 -9.78
N ALA A 114 -12.08 -12.04 -10.85
CA ALA A 114 -12.08 -13.50 -10.85
C ALA A 114 -10.68 -14.09 -10.63
N LEU A 115 -9.65 -13.48 -11.23
CA LEU A 115 -8.24 -13.83 -10.98
C LEU A 115 -7.90 -13.76 -9.47
N ILE A 116 -8.27 -12.66 -8.81
CA ILE A 116 -8.00 -12.48 -7.37
C ILE A 116 -8.84 -13.42 -6.51
N ASP A 117 -10.10 -13.67 -6.86
CA ASP A 117 -10.95 -14.58 -6.11
C ASP A 117 -10.48 -16.04 -6.23
N ALA A 118 -10.02 -16.45 -7.42
CA ALA A 118 -9.40 -17.75 -7.63
C ALA A 118 -8.07 -17.87 -6.86
N TRP A 119 -7.26 -16.82 -6.82
CA TRP A 119 -6.07 -16.77 -5.97
C TRP A 119 -6.43 -16.84 -4.48
N ARG A 120 -7.46 -16.15 -4.00
CA ARG A 120 -7.88 -16.21 -2.59
C ARG A 120 -8.34 -17.61 -2.17
N ALA A 121 -8.97 -18.34 -3.09
CA ALA A 121 -9.42 -19.70 -2.85
C ALA A 121 -8.24 -20.69 -2.71
N ASP A 122 -7.13 -20.46 -3.42
CA ASP A 122 -5.91 -21.28 -3.33
C ASP A 122 -4.62 -20.45 -3.53
N PRO A 123 -4.18 -19.69 -2.50
CA PRO A 123 -3.06 -18.76 -2.66
C PRO A 123 -1.73 -19.41 -3.00
N GLN A 124 -1.56 -20.69 -2.66
CA GLN A 124 -0.31 -21.43 -2.83
C GLN A 124 -0.20 -22.06 -4.21
N ASN A 125 -1.30 -22.58 -4.76
CA ASN A 125 -1.26 -23.34 -6.00
C ASN A 125 -1.94 -22.64 -7.19
N HIS A 126 -2.66 -21.54 -6.99
CA HIS A 126 -3.29 -20.82 -8.09
C HIS A 126 -2.24 -20.33 -9.11
N ARG A 127 -2.45 -20.72 -10.37
CA ARG A 127 -1.64 -20.33 -11.53
C ARG A 127 -2.49 -19.52 -12.49
N TYR A 128 -1.98 -18.35 -12.86
CA TYR A 128 -2.51 -17.59 -13.98
C TYR A 128 -1.92 -18.14 -15.28
N ILE A 129 -2.78 -18.44 -16.25
CA ILE A 129 -2.37 -18.79 -17.61
C ILE A 129 -2.84 -17.67 -18.52
N CYS A 130 -1.90 -16.99 -19.18
CA CYS A 130 -2.24 -15.91 -20.09
C CYS A 130 -3.03 -16.44 -21.29
N PRO A 131 -4.23 -15.91 -21.59
CA PRO A 131 -5.05 -16.42 -22.69
C PRO A 131 -4.47 -16.10 -24.07
N GLU A 132 -3.54 -15.14 -24.17
CA GLU A 132 -2.95 -14.73 -25.45
C GLU A 132 -1.64 -15.47 -25.77
N CYS A 133 -0.72 -15.60 -24.80
CA CYS A 133 0.58 -16.23 -25.04
C CYS A 133 0.77 -17.59 -24.37
N GLY A 134 -0.18 -18.05 -23.55
CA GLY A 134 -0.11 -19.31 -22.82
C GLY A 134 0.91 -19.34 -21.67
N ALA A 135 1.60 -18.23 -21.39
CA ALA A 135 2.56 -18.18 -20.29
C ALA A 135 1.88 -18.40 -18.94
N GLU A 136 2.50 -19.23 -18.10
CA GLU A 136 2.07 -19.51 -16.75
C GLU A 136 2.83 -18.61 -15.75
N SER A 137 2.13 -18.05 -14.76
CA SER A 137 2.73 -17.22 -13.71
C SER A 137 1.90 -17.23 -12.43
N HIS A 138 2.47 -16.84 -11.29
CA HIS A 138 1.63 -16.53 -10.12
C HIS A 138 0.94 -15.17 -10.29
N ALA A 139 -0.16 -14.96 -9.55
CA ALA A 139 -0.83 -13.65 -9.53
C ALA A 139 0.11 -12.53 -9.03
N THR A 140 1.00 -12.84 -8.09
CA THR A 140 2.06 -11.95 -7.57
C THR A 140 3.05 -11.51 -8.65
N ASP A 141 3.28 -12.36 -9.65
CA ASP A 141 4.21 -12.12 -10.74
C ASP A 141 3.60 -11.32 -11.88
N LEU A 142 2.33 -10.91 -11.81
CA LEU A 142 1.73 -10.08 -12.85
C LEU A 142 2.15 -8.61 -12.72
N ASN A 143 1.95 -7.84 -13.80
CA ASN A 143 2.19 -6.40 -13.78
C ASN A 143 0.91 -5.65 -13.43
N TRP A 144 0.78 -5.28 -12.15
CA TRP A 144 -0.38 -4.59 -11.57
C TRP A 144 -0.36 -3.06 -11.75
N ARG A 145 0.58 -2.49 -12.52
CA ARG A 145 0.60 -1.07 -12.97
C ARG A 145 0.34 -0.02 -11.87
N LYS A 146 0.80 -0.25 -10.64
CA LYS A 146 0.54 0.61 -9.45
C LYS A 146 -0.95 0.71 -9.03
N THR A 147 -1.77 -0.26 -9.43
CA THR A 147 -3.21 -0.33 -9.14
C THR A 147 -3.59 -1.56 -8.32
N GLY A 148 -2.64 -2.46 -8.08
CA GLY A 148 -2.76 -3.63 -7.22
C GLY A 148 -1.41 -3.99 -6.60
N ALA A 149 -1.43 -4.57 -5.41
CA ALA A 149 -0.25 -4.94 -4.65
C ALA A 149 -0.51 -6.23 -3.86
N PHE A 150 0.52 -7.06 -3.79
CA PHE A 150 0.59 -8.20 -2.89
C PHE A 150 1.67 -7.95 -1.85
N ALA A 151 1.32 -8.01 -0.57
CA ALA A 151 2.30 -7.93 0.50
C ALA A 151 1.73 -8.49 1.81
N HIS A 152 2.63 -8.86 2.73
CA HIS A 152 2.30 -9.12 4.13
C HIS A 152 2.19 -7.84 4.96
N LEU A 153 2.80 -6.75 4.48
CA LEU A 153 2.95 -5.50 5.21
C LEU A 153 2.58 -4.33 4.32
N PHE A 154 1.73 -3.44 4.84
CA PHE A 154 1.38 -2.17 4.21
C PHE A 154 1.55 -1.04 5.23
N ILE A 155 2.14 0.06 4.76
CA ILE A 155 2.02 1.37 5.41
C ILE A 155 0.90 2.10 4.66
N GLU A 156 -0.18 2.40 5.35
CA GLU A 156 -1.38 3.01 4.79
C GLU A 156 -1.39 4.49 5.15
N LEU A 157 -1.37 5.38 4.18
CA LEU A 157 -1.51 6.82 4.40
C LEU A 157 -2.92 7.23 3.98
N TYR A 158 -3.75 7.53 4.97
CA TYR A 158 -5.18 7.79 4.80
C TYR A 158 -5.46 9.23 4.37
N ASN A 159 -6.61 9.41 3.75
CA ASN A 159 -7.08 10.68 3.18
C ASN A 159 -6.09 11.27 2.16
N ILE A 160 -5.43 10.39 1.40
CA ILE A 160 -4.61 10.76 0.24
C ILE A 160 -5.31 10.26 -1.02
N TYR A 161 -5.73 11.18 -1.87
CA TYR A 161 -6.41 10.83 -3.11
C TYR A 161 -5.41 10.43 -4.21
N PRO A 162 -5.83 9.57 -5.17
CA PRO A 162 -5.01 9.26 -6.33
C PRO A 162 -4.51 10.52 -7.03
N HIS A 163 -3.21 10.55 -7.34
CA HIS A 163 -2.52 11.67 -8.00
C HIS A 163 -2.40 12.97 -7.18
N GLU A 164 -2.94 13.03 -5.97
CA GLU A 164 -2.82 14.20 -5.10
C GLU A 164 -1.45 14.23 -4.42
N ALA A 165 -0.90 13.09 -4.02
CA ALA A 165 0.40 13.02 -3.40
C ALA A 165 1.20 11.81 -3.84
N VAL A 166 2.53 11.95 -3.86
CA VAL A 166 3.47 10.86 -4.19
C VAL A 166 4.50 10.74 -3.07
N PRO A 167 4.94 9.51 -2.72
CA PRO A 167 6.08 9.35 -1.85
C PRO A 167 7.34 9.87 -2.54
N THR A 168 8.20 10.54 -1.79
CA THR A 168 9.51 10.97 -2.29
C THR A 168 10.45 9.76 -2.40
N ASP A 169 11.48 9.89 -3.24
CA ASP A 169 12.55 8.88 -3.29
C ASP A 169 13.26 8.74 -1.94
N GLY A 170 13.26 9.81 -1.13
CA GLY A 170 13.85 9.83 0.21
C GLY A 170 13.19 8.83 1.16
N ILE A 171 11.85 8.79 1.21
CA ILE A 171 11.15 7.85 2.10
C ILE A 171 11.28 6.41 1.62
N LEU A 172 11.23 6.17 0.30
CA LEU A 172 11.42 4.84 -0.27
C LEU A 172 12.84 4.31 0.00
N LYS A 173 13.85 5.17 -0.11
CA LYS A 173 15.24 4.84 0.23
C LYS A 173 15.38 4.50 1.71
N ARG A 174 14.78 5.30 2.60
CA ARG A 174 14.82 5.04 4.04
C ARG A 174 14.15 3.72 4.41
N LEU A 175 12.98 3.44 3.83
CA LEU A 175 12.29 2.16 4.00
C LEU A 175 13.18 0.99 3.56
N ARG A 176 13.87 1.12 2.43
CA ARG A 176 14.84 0.11 1.98
C ARG A 176 16.00 -0.04 2.95
N GLU A 177 16.55 1.05 3.49
CA GLU A 177 17.64 0.99 4.47
C GLU A 177 17.20 0.29 5.77
N ALA A 178 15.95 0.52 6.21
CA ALA A 178 15.40 -0.11 7.41
C ALA A 178 15.03 -1.58 7.23
N THR A 179 14.70 -2.01 6.01
CA THR A 179 14.10 -3.34 5.74
C THR A 179 14.95 -4.26 4.85
N GLY A 180 15.95 -3.72 4.16
CA GLY A 180 16.79 -4.45 3.21
C GLY A 180 16.13 -4.75 1.87
N VAL A 181 14.89 -4.32 1.63
CA VAL A 181 14.14 -4.59 0.38
C VAL A 181 13.64 -3.30 -0.27
N ASP A 182 13.43 -3.31 -1.59
CA ASP A 182 12.83 -2.17 -2.27
C ASP A 182 11.35 -2.01 -1.92
N TRP A 183 10.86 -0.78 -1.94
CA TRP A 183 9.46 -0.44 -1.66
C TRP A 183 8.79 0.20 -2.87
N LYS A 184 7.49 -0.05 -2.99
CA LYS A 184 6.60 0.50 -4.02
C LYS A 184 5.37 1.13 -3.38
N TYR A 185 4.55 1.76 -4.20
CA TYR A 185 3.30 2.34 -3.76
C TYR A 185 2.17 2.15 -4.77
N ILE A 186 0.94 2.10 -4.24
CA ILE A 186 -0.32 2.10 -5.00
C ILE A 186 -1.32 3.04 -4.32
N TYR A 187 -2.37 3.43 -5.04
CA TYR A 187 -3.53 4.12 -4.45
C TYR A 187 -4.71 3.16 -4.38
N VAL A 188 -5.44 3.17 -3.26
CA VAL A 188 -6.65 2.38 -3.05
C VAL A 188 -7.78 3.26 -2.53
N ARG A 189 -9.01 2.75 -2.65
CA ARG A 189 -10.24 3.35 -2.12
C ARG A 189 -11.15 2.24 -1.61
#